data_AF-A0A7J4IKB0-F1
#
_entry.id   AF-A0A7J4IKB0-F1
#
_cell.length_a   1.000
_cell.length_b   1.000
_cell.length_c   1.000
_cell.angle_alpha   90.00
_cell.angle_beta   90.00
_cell.angle_gamma   90.00
#
_symmetry.space_group_name_H-M   'P 1'
#
loop_
_entity.id
_entity.type
_entity.pdbx_description
1 polymer ?
#
loop_
_entity_poly.entity_id
_entity_poly.type
_entity_poly.pdbx_seq_one_letter_code
_entity_poly.pdbx_strand_id
1 'polypeptide(L)'
;METREEYEFYLEADRASLEVTRRRPRLFGDEVWRFERLLRTIEYSENCLHSPLWAPYRAILSLRFHRLSTRLGFTIPPHVFGPGLAIAHRGTIVVNGAARVGANCRVHVCVNIGSRAGTNDQVPVIGDNVYIGPGAMLFGPIRIADDIAIGANAVV
;
A
#
# COMPACT_ATOMS: atom_id res chain seq x y z
N MET A 1 -3.46 11.78 5.46
CA MET A 1 -4.33 11.13 6.46
C MET A 1 -3.96 11.64 7.85
N GLU A 2 -4.69 12.63 8.33
CA GLU A 2 -4.43 13.37 9.59
C GLU A 2 -5.63 13.35 10.54
N THR A 3 -6.80 12.93 10.06
CA THR A 3 -8.04 12.86 10.85
C THR A 3 -8.61 11.45 10.88
N ARG A 4 -9.50 11.20 11.85
CA ARG A 4 -10.26 9.95 11.91
C ARG A 4 -11.20 9.79 10.70
N GLU A 5 -11.77 10.88 10.22
CA GLU A 5 -12.66 10.88 9.05
C GLU A 5 -11.89 10.47 7.78
N GLU A 6 -10.68 11.00 7.58
CA GLU A 6 -9.80 10.58 6.49
C GLU A 6 -9.42 9.10 6.63
N TYR A 7 -9.15 8.62 7.84
CA TYR A 7 -8.89 7.20 8.06
C TYR A 7 -10.07 6.30 7.70
N GLU A 8 -11.27 6.67 8.10
CA GLU A 8 -12.48 5.94 7.73
C GLU A 8 -12.73 5.99 6.21
N PHE A 9 -12.43 7.12 5.56
CA PHE A 9 -12.47 7.27 4.11
C PHE A 9 -11.48 6.35 3.39
N TYR A 10 -10.21 6.29 3.82
CA TYR A 10 -9.21 5.39 3.22
C TYR A 10 -9.62 3.92 3.33
N LEU A 11 -10.11 3.49 4.51
CA LEU A 11 -10.59 2.12 4.71
C LEU A 11 -11.75 1.76 3.78
N GLU A 12 -12.67 2.70 3.58
CA GLU A 12 -13.83 2.50 2.71
C GLU A 12 -13.44 2.50 1.24
N ALA A 13 -12.54 3.38 0.83
CA ALA A 13 -12.01 3.42 -0.53
C ALA A 13 -11.27 2.12 -0.88
N ASP A 14 -10.34 1.65 -0.04
CA ASP A 14 -9.61 0.39 -0.26
C ASP A 14 -10.60 -0.80 -0.34
N ARG A 15 -11.60 -0.84 0.55
CA ARG A 15 -12.66 -1.87 0.55
C ARG A 15 -13.46 -1.86 -0.75
N ALA A 16 -13.84 -0.68 -1.24
CA ALA A 16 -14.58 -0.52 -2.49
C ALA A 16 -13.74 -0.95 -3.69
N SER A 17 -12.45 -0.60 -3.73
CA SER A 17 -11.52 -1.01 -4.80
C SER A 17 -11.23 -2.51 -4.83
N LEU A 18 -11.37 -3.20 -3.69
CA LEU A 18 -11.36 -4.67 -3.61
C LEU A 18 -12.71 -5.32 -3.96
N GLU A 19 -13.74 -4.53 -4.31
CA GLU A 19 -15.11 -5.01 -4.60
C GLU A 19 -15.76 -5.80 -3.45
N VAL A 20 -15.32 -5.51 -2.21
CA VAL A 20 -15.80 -6.21 -1.02
C VAL A 20 -17.05 -5.50 -0.49
N THR A 21 -18.20 -6.17 -0.51
CA THR A 21 -19.48 -5.56 -0.07
C THR A 21 -19.72 -5.52 1.44
N ARG A 22 -19.06 -6.40 2.19
CA ARG A 22 -19.21 -6.52 3.66
C ARG A 22 -18.32 -5.55 4.42
N ARG A 23 -18.66 -5.30 5.69
CA ARG A 23 -17.96 -4.33 6.56
C ARG A 23 -16.71 -4.84 7.27
N ARG A 24 -16.51 -6.16 7.41
CA ARG A 24 -15.39 -6.74 8.17
C ARG A 24 -14.74 -7.93 7.46
N PRO A 25 -13.41 -8.09 7.57
CA PRO A 25 -12.71 -9.26 7.05
C PRO A 25 -13.11 -10.53 7.79
N ARG A 26 -13.14 -11.65 7.07
CA ARG A 26 -13.30 -13.01 7.59
C ARG A 26 -11.99 -13.43 8.24
N LEU A 27 -12.08 -14.46 9.05
CA LEU A 27 -10.91 -15.06 9.69
C LEU A 27 -9.96 -15.72 8.69
N PHE A 28 -10.48 -16.22 7.57
CA PHE A 28 -9.75 -16.91 6.51
C PHE A 28 -10.15 -16.37 5.14
N GLY A 29 -9.19 -16.23 4.23
CA GLY A 29 -9.39 -15.82 2.83
C GLY A 29 -9.27 -14.32 2.54
N ASP A 30 -9.16 -13.49 3.59
CA ASP A 30 -9.03 -12.04 3.48
C ASP A 30 -7.69 -11.53 4.00
N GLU A 31 -6.63 -12.28 3.72
CA GLU A 31 -5.29 -11.91 4.16
C GLU A 31 -4.89 -10.54 3.60
N VAL A 32 -5.19 -10.28 2.33
CA VAL A 32 -4.89 -9.00 1.65
C VAL A 32 -5.69 -7.84 2.27
N TRP A 33 -7.00 -7.99 2.41
CA TRP A 33 -7.81 -6.92 3.01
C TRP A 33 -7.45 -6.66 4.47
N ARG A 34 -7.09 -7.71 5.24
CA ARG A 34 -6.55 -7.53 6.59
C ARG A 34 -5.23 -6.77 6.60
N PHE A 35 -4.39 -7.00 5.60
CA PHE A 35 -3.13 -6.28 5.42
C PHE A 35 -3.38 -4.80 5.13
N GLU A 36 -4.23 -4.45 4.16
CA GLU A 36 -4.57 -3.06 3.83
C GLU A 36 -5.17 -2.32 5.03
N ARG A 37 -6.12 -2.95 5.75
CA ARG A 37 -6.67 -2.35 6.97
C ARG A 37 -5.59 -2.08 8.03
N LEU A 38 -4.63 -3.00 8.18
CA LEU A 38 -3.55 -2.85 9.15
C LEU A 38 -2.52 -1.80 8.71
N LEU A 39 -2.24 -1.69 7.42
CA LEU A 39 -1.45 -0.62 6.80
C LEU A 39 -2.05 0.75 7.17
N ARG A 40 -3.34 0.95 6.88
CA ARG A 40 -4.04 2.21 7.23
C ARG A 40 -4.09 2.47 8.74
N THR A 41 -4.26 1.41 9.54
CA THR A 41 -4.26 1.56 11.01
C THR A 41 -2.91 2.06 11.51
N ILE A 42 -1.81 1.59 10.92
CA ILE A 42 -0.46 2.06 11.24
C ILE A 42 -0.30 3.52 10.85
N GLU A 43 -0.64 3.88 9.61
CA GLU A 43 -0.55 5.25 9.11
C GLU A 43 -1.30 6.22 10.04
N TYR A 44 -2.52 5.86 10.45
CA TYR A 44 -3.31 6.66 11.39
C TYR A 44 -2.66 6.73 12.77
N SER A 45 -2.13 5.61 13.27
CA SER A 45 -1.47 5.59 14.59
C SER A 45 -0.21 6.44 14.64
N GLU A 46 0.53 6.53 13.53
CA GLU A 46 1.75 7.33 13.43
C GLU A 46 1.43 8.83 13.33
N ASN A 47 0.36 9.19 12.62
CA ASN A 47 -0.01 10.59 12.39
C ASN A 47 -0.90 11.20 13.48
N CYS A 48 -1.68 10.40 14.22
CA CYS A 48 -2.69 10.92 15.14
C CYS A 48 -2.46 10.53 16.60
N LEU A 49 -1.75 9.42 16.88
CA LEU A 49 -1.57 8.90 18.23
C LEU A 49 -0.18 9.19 18.78
N HIS A 50 0.20 10.46 18.90
CA HIS A 50 1.55 10.86 19.35
C HIS A 50 1.80 10.65 20.85
N SER A 51 0.75 10.56 21.67
CA SER A 51 0.91 10.39 23.12
C SER A 51 1.70 9.11 23.46
N PRO A 52 2.60 9.16 24.46
CA PRO A 52 3.38 7.99 24.89
C PRO A 52 2.50 6.87 25.45
N LEU A 53 1.28 7.17 25.91
CA LEU A 53 0.31 6.17 26.36
C LEU A 53 -0.03 5.15 25.26
N TRP A 54 0.07 5.54 23.99
CA TRP A 54 -0.18 4.68 22.83
C TRP A 54 1.06 3.91 22.36
N ALA A 55 2.24 4.11 22.96
CA ALA A 55 3.46 3.39 22.60
C ALA A 55 3.31 1.85 22.61
N PRO A 56 2.75 1.20 23.66
CA PRO A 56 2.56 -0.25 23.64
C PRO A 56 1.59 -0.70 22.53
N TYR A 57 0.55 0.09 22.27
CA TYR A 57 -0.41 -0.18 21.19
C TYR A 57 0.27 -0.12 19.82
N ARG A 58 1.06 0.93 19.54
CA ARG A 58 1.84 1.06 18.30
C ARG A 58 2.83 -0.09 18.14
N ALA A 59 3.54 -0.49 19.20
CA ALA A 59 4.48 -1.61 19.16
C ALA A 59 3.78 -2.94 18.76
N ILE A 60 2.59 -3.20 19.32
CA ILE A 60 1.79 -4.39 18.96
C ILE A 60 1.32 -4.32 17.51
N LEU A 61 0.87 -3.15 17.05
CA LEU A 61 0.47 -2.93 15.65
C LEU A 61 1.63 -3.16 14.69
N SER A 62 2.78 -2.53 14.92
CA SER A 62 3.98 -2.69 14.08
C SER A 62 4.44 -4.15 14.03
N LEU A 63 4.40 -4.88 15.14
CA LEU A 63 4.72 -6.31 15.17
C LEU A 63 3.73 -7.15 14.36
N ARG A 64 2.42 -6.88 14.48
CA ARG A 64 1.39 -7.56 13.69
C ARG A 64 1.55 -7.28 12.20
N PHE A 65 1.84 -6.04 11.85
CA PHE A 65 2.05 -5.61 10.47
C PHE A 65 3.25 -6.31 9.89
N HIS A 66 4.42 -6.19 10.54
CA HIS A 66 5.64 -6.85 10.08
C HIS A 66 5.43 -8.36 9.87
N ARG A 67 4.79 -9.07 10.81
CA ARG A 67 4.50 -10.49 10.66
C ARG A 67 3.57 -10.80 9.48
N LEU A 68 2.56 -9.98 9.26
CA LEU A 68 1.61 -10.17 8.15
C LEU A 68 2.26 -9.83 6.81
N SER A 69 3.01 -8.72 6.72
CA SER A 69 3.82 -8.31 5.57
C SER A 69 4.75 -9.43 5.13
N THR A 70 5.57 -9.96 6.06
CA THR A 70 6.50 -11.05 5.79
C THR A 70 5.80 -12.33 5.36
N ARG A 71 4.66 -12.67 6.00
CA ARG A 71 3.88 -13.88 5.64
C ARG A 71 3.28 -13.79 4.23
N LEU A 72 2.85 -12.59 3.81
CA LEU A 72 2.22 -12.39 2.51
C LEU A 72 3.22 -12.10 1.39
N GLY A 73 4.49 -11.83 1.72
CA GLY A 73 5.53 -11.44 0.77
C GLY A 73 5.51 -9.95 0.42
N PHE A 74 4.84 -9.11 1.22
CA PHE A 74 4.72 -7.69 0.95
C PHE A 74 5.84 -6.90 1.64
N THR A 75 6.59 -6.14 0.85
CA THR A 75 7.45 -5.06 1.31
C THR A 75 6.80 -3.75 0.86
N ILE A 76 5.74 -3.36 1.57
CA ILE A 76 4.98 -2.13 1.33
C ILE A 76 5.06 -1.28 2.59
N PRO A 77 5.80 -0.16 2.58
CA PRO A 77 5.85 0.78 3.69
C PRO A 77 4.53 1.56 3.85
N PRO A 78 4.19 2.02 5.08
CA PRO A 78 3.10 2.98 5.27
C PRO A 78 3.40 4.31 4.57
N HIS A 79 2.35 5.08 4.27
CA HIS A 79 2.37 6.44 3.69
C HIS A 79 2.81 6.52 2.23
N VAL A 80 2.88 5.40 1.51
CA VAL A 80 3.24 5.38 0.08
C VAL A 80 2.02 5.53 -0.83
N PHE A 81 0.92 4.86 -0.49
CA PHE A 81 -0.26 4.75 -1.35
C PHE A 81 -1.39 5.69 -0.90
N GLY A 82 -2.01 6.36 -1.88
CA GLY A 82 -3.28 7.05 -1.72
C GLY A 82 -4.46 6.12 -1.38
N PRO A 83 -5.66 6.67 -1.17
CA PRO A 83 -6.87 5.90 -0.86
C PRO A 83 -7.30 5.05 -2.06
N GLY A 84 -7.99 3.93 -1.82
CA GLY A 84 -8.48 3.08 -2.91
C GLY A 84 -7.43 2.12 -3.45
N LEU A 85 -6.39 1.81 -2.65
CA LEU A 85 -5.41 0.78 -2.98
C LEU A 85 -6.14 -0.55 -3.16
N ALA A 86 -5.88 -1.23 -4.28
CA ALA A 86 -6.31 -2.61 -4.50
C ALA A 86 -5.11 -3.52 -4.77
N ILE A 87 -4.71 -4.29 -3.77
CA ILE A 87 -3.75 -5.37 -3.97
C ILE A 87 -4.49 -6.60 -4.52
N ALA A 88 -4.19 -6.99 -5.76
CA ALA A 88 -4.99 -8.01 -6.45
C ALA A 88 -4.83 -9.41 -5.84
N HIS A 89 -3.60 -9.82 -5.50
CA HIS A 89 -3.32 -11.13 -4.91
C HIS A 89 -2.18 -11.06 -3.90
N ARG A 90 -2.12 -12.07 -3.01
CA ARG A 90 -0.93 -12.34 -2.20
C ARG A 90 0.25 -12.75 -3.09
N GLY A 91 1.46 -12.36 -2.70
CA GLY A 91 2.68 -12.62 -3.47
C GLY A 91 3.71 -11.51 -3.26
N THR A 92 4.90 -11.67 -3.81
CA THR A 92 5.97 -10.69 -3.61
C THR A 92 5.59 -9.34 -4.21
N ILE A 93 5.55 -8.28 -3.41
CA ILE A 93 5.41 -6.90 -3.88
C ILE A 93 6.45 -6.07 -3.14
N VAL A 94 7.26 -5.30 -3.87
CA VAL A 94 8.33 -4.50 -3.29
C VAL A 94 8.12 -3.04 -3.66
N VAL A 95 8.05 -2.18 -2.64
CA VAL A 95 7.80 -0.76 -2.81
C VAL A 95 8.77 0.03 -1.94
N ASN A 96 9.49 0.96 -2.56
CA ASN A 96 10.35 1.90 -1.84
C ASN A 96 9.48 2.91 -1.06
N GLY A 97 9.82 3.17 0.21
CA GLY A 97 9.08 4.08 1.10
C GLY A 97 9.11 5.56 0.69
N ALA A 98 10.05 5.96 -0.17
CA ALA A 98 10.08 7.30 -0.73
C ALA A 98 9.12 7.45 -1.92
N ALA A 99 8.63 6.35 -2.52
CA ALA A 99 7.72 6.41 -3.67
C ALA A 99 6.40 7.08 -3.27
N ARG A 100 5.68 7.60 -4.26
CA ARG A 100 4.33 8.14 -4.07
C ARG A 100 3.43 7.54 -5.13
N VAL A 101 2.32 6.96 -4.68
CA VAL A 101 1.31 6.36 -5.54
C VAL A 101 -0.03 7.00 -5.23
N GLY A 102 -0.72 7.46 -6.27
CA GLY A 102 -2.00 8.14 -6.17
C GLY A 102 -3.16 7.26 -5.69
N ALA A 103 -4.35 7.80 -5.81
CA ALA A 103 -5.60 7.15 -5.45
C ALA A 103 -5.98 6.05 -6.45
N ASN A 104 -6.81 5.10 -6.00
CA ASN A 104 -7.45 4.06 -6.82
C ASN A 104 -6.47 3.20 -7.64
N CYS A 105 -5.23 3.06 -7.17
CA CYS A 105 -4.23 2.27 -7.86
C CYS A 105 -4.38 0.78 -7.56
N ARG A 106 -4.27 -0.05 -8.60
CA ARG A 106 -4.32 -1.50 -8.50
C ARG A 106 -2.93 -2.08 -8.71
N VAL A 107 -2.46 -2.86 -7.74
CA VAL A 107 -1.11 -3.45 -7.76
C VAL A 107 -1.20 -4.96 -7.80
N HIS A 108 -0.53 -5.57 -8.77
CA HIS A 108 -0.47 -7.02 -8.92
C HIS A 108 0.81 -7.62 -8.32
N VAL A 109 0.84 -8.95 -8.28
CA VAL A 109 1.98 -9.73 -7.78
C VAL A 109 3.25 -9.46 -8.59
N CYS A 110 4.39 -9.58 -7.92
CA CYS A 110 5.73 -9.39 -8.46
C CYS A 110 6.03 -7.97 -8.98
N VAL A 111 5.22 -6.99 -8.61
CA VAL A 111 5.52 -5.57 -8.88
C VAL A 111 6.67 -5.10 -8.01
N ASN A 112 7.61 -4.37 -8.61
CA ASN A 112 8.69 -3.68 -7.90
C ASN A 112 8.69 -2.19 -8.24
N ILE A 113 8.58 -1.33 -7.24
CA ILE A 113 8.69 0.12 -7.33
C ILE A 113 9.96 0.52 -6.58
N GLY A 114 11.06 0.67 -7.31
CA GLY A 114 12.40 0.83 -6.76
C GLY A 114 13.05 2.17 -7.09
N SER A 115 14.09 2.52 -6.33
CA SER A 115 14.90 3.69 -6.63
C SER A 115 15.86 3.42 -7.79
N ARG A 116 16.31 4.47 -8.48
CA ARG A 116 17.41 4.35 -9.44
C ARG A 116 18.59 3.65 -8.77
N ALA A 117 19.25 2.74 -9.48
CA ALA A 117 20.43 2.04 -8.98
C ALA A 117 21.46 3.02 -8.40
N GLY A 118 21.93 2.74 -7.18
CA GLY A 118 22.88 3.59 -6.45
C GLY A 118 22.27 4.79 -5.74
N THR A 119 20.95 4.93 -5.71
CA THR A 119 20.24 5.99 -4.99
C THR A 119 19.18 5.41 -4.06
N ASN A 120 18.73 6.20 -3.07
CA ASN A 120 17.66 5.79 -2.15
C ASN A 120 16.36 6.57 -2.39
N ASP A 121 16.45 7.74 -3.00
CA ASP A 121 15.40 8.77 -3.07
C ASP A 121 14.92 9.08 -4.50
N GLN A 122 15.66 8.66 -5.54
CA GLN A 122 15.20 8.80 -6.91
C GLN A 122 14.22 7.68 -7.26
N VAL A 123 12.95 7.89 -6.92
CA VAL A 123 11.89 6.88 -6.97
C VAL A 123 10.71 7.30 -7.86
N PRO A 124 9.89 6.35 -8.32
CA PRO A 124 8.70 6.66 -9.12
C PRO A 124 7.67 7.51 -8.35
N VAL A 125 7.02 8.41 -9.09
CA VAL A 125 5.78 9.07 -8.69
C VAL A 125 4.68 8.61 -9.65
N ILE A 126 3.65 7.99 -9.10
CA ILE A 126 2.55 7.39 -9.86
C ILE A 126 1.27 8.17 -9.56
N GLY A 127 0.56 8.58 -10.61
CA GLY A 127 -0.71 9.28 -10.53
C GLY A 127 -1.88 8.42 -10.04
N ASP A 128 -3.09 8.92 -10.26
CA ASP A 128 -4.34 8.31 -9.84
C ASP A 128 -4.86 7.29 -10.86
N ASN A 129 -5.68 6.33 -10.41
CA ASN A 129 -6.34 5.32 -11.24
C ASN A 129 -5.37 4.44 -12.06
N VAL A 130 -4.14 4.25 -11.58
CA VAL A 130 -3.12 3.49 -12.32
C VAL A 130 -3.27 1.99 -12.06
N TYR A 131 -3.32 1.23 -13.15
CA TYR A 131 -3.22 -0.22 -13.14
C TYR A 131 -1.76 -0.65 -13.30
N ILE A 132 -1.21 -1.38 -12.32
CA ILE A 132 0.16 -1.89 -12.36
C ILE A 132 0.12 -3.42 -12.51
N GLY A 133 0.36 -3.87 -13.74
CA GLY A 133 0.29 -5.28 -14.12
C GLY A 133 1.31 -6.18 -13.39
N PRO A 134 1.05 -7.50 -13.33
CA PRO A 134 1.90 -8.44 -12.61
C PRO A 134 3.32 -8.46 -13.20
N GLY A 135 4.32 -8.47 -12.32
CA GLY A 135 5.73 -8.49 -12.72
C GLY A 135 6.30 -7.17 -13.23
N ALA A 136 5.54 -6.07 -13.20
CA ALA A 136 6.04 -4.77 -13.66
C ALA A 136 7.14 -4.22 -12.73
N MET A 137 8.18 -3.66 -13.34
CA MET A 137 9.36 -3.10 -12.67
C MET A 137 9.43 -1.60 -12.99
N LEU A 138 9.27 -0.75 -11.99
CA LEU A 138 9.30 0.71 -12.11
C LEU A 138 10.49 1.24 -11.33
N PHE A 139 11.45 1.87 -12.03
CA PHE A 139 12.70 2.29 -11.40
C PHE A 139 13.10 3.72 -11.73
N GLY A 140 13.62 4.42 -10.71
CA GLY A 140 14.16 5.77 -10.88
C GLY A 140 13.11 6.87 -10.80
N PRO A 141 13.51 8.13 -11.03
CA PRO A 141 12.66 9.31 -10.84
C PRO A 141 11.71 9.51 -12.03
N ILE A 142 10.94 8.48 -12.36
CA ILE A 142 9.93 8.49 -13.42
C ILE A 142 8.60 9.01 -12.89
N ARG A 143 7.77 9.54 -13.80
CA ARG A 143 6.41 9.98 -13.50
C ARG A 143 5.42 9.20 -14.36
N ILE A 144 4.49 8.52 -13.73
CA ILE A 144 3.35 7.89 -14.38
C ILE A 144 2.15 8.82 -14.21
N ALA A 145 1.51 9.19 -15.31
CA ALA A 145 0.31 10.04 -15.28
C ALA A 145 -0.92 9.28 -14.75
N ASP A 146 -2.00 10.00 -14.56
CA ASP A 146 -3.29 9.45 -14.16
C ASP A 146 -3.89 8.57 -15.29
N ASP A 147 -4.76 7.63 -14.93
CA ASP A 147 -5.52 6.78 -15.85
C ASP A 147 -4.64 5.89 -16.77
N ILE A 148 -3.44 5.55 -16.31
CA ILE A 148 -2.48 4.71 -17.04
C ILE A 148 -2.62 3.24 -16.68
N ALA A 149 -2.45 2.37 -17.67
CA ALA A 149 -2.24 0.94 -17.47
C ALA A 149 -0.80 0.55 -17.84
N ILE A 150 -0.08 0.00 -16.87
CA ILE A 150 1.25 -0.59 -17.06
C ILE A 150 1.08 -2.08 -17.31
N GLY A 151 1.60 -2.54 -18.45
CA GLY A 151 1.50 -3.94 -18.86
C GLY A 151 2.24 -4.90 -17.92
N ALA A 152 1.81 -6.16 -17.93
CA ALA A 152 2.50 -7.23 -17.22
C ALA A 152 3.96 -7.37 -17.72
N ASN A 153 4.90 -7.63 -16.80
CA ASN A 153 6.34 -7.73 -17.06
C ASN A 153 6.99 -6.50 -17.73
N ALA A 154 6.31 -5.34 -17.76
CA ALA A 154 6.92 -4.12 -18.26
C ALA A 154 8.09 -3.69 -17.38
N VAL A 155 9.15 -3.18 -18.01
CA VAL A 155 10.22 -2.46 -17.33
C VAL A 155 10.11 -1.00 -17.77
N VAL A 156 9.82 -0.13 -16.81
CA VAL A 156 9.48 1.28 -17.03
C VAL A 156 10.52 2.17 -16.38
#